data_AF-A0A9P4GNI5-F1
#
_entry.id   AF-A0A9P4GNI5-F1
#
_cell.length_a   1.000
_cell.length_b   1.000
_cell.length_c   1.000
_cell.angle_alpha   90.00
_cell.angle_beta   90.00
_cell.angle_gamma   90.00
#
_symmetry.space_group_name_H-M   'P 1'
#
loop_
_entity.id
_entity.type
_entity.pdbx_description
1 polymer ?
#
loop_
_entity_poly.entity_id
_entity_poly.type
_entity_poly.pdbx_seq_one_letter_code
_entity_poly.pdbx_strand_id
1 'polypeptide(L)'
;VRSFSHCNDAELDAYLAERSISQDFLREIDLFLRGHPEIASCAQGRSTLRQLSTLPPLEAYKYFLRGYTRPARYIDGIIRTEYFQLPMDHRYCPLQKKYDQELVDFFDGFEYRHDIIDQIDQVVSMNIQKLAMGRPVPIALRKLVCYAVWGNPVDAYKWFEYSYQQEYMPHRYLPEHVVLGHVPKPRDYAEPRPSCVGGWKRHGVVRYRMARAKDQGVGRCREVPA
;
A
#
# COMPACT_ATOMS: atom_id res chain seq x y z
N VAL A 1 -1.19 -22.33 -6.69
CA VAL A 1 -1.40 -21.18 -5.78
C VAL A 1 -2.89 -20.87 -5.80
N ARG A 2 -3.49 -20.59 -4.64
CA ARG A 2 -4.90 -20.19 -4.51
C ARG A 2 -5.24 -19.03 -5.45
N SER A 3 -6.48 -18.99 -5.94
CA SER A 3 -7.04 -17.83 -6.64
C SER A 3 -8.09 -17.16 -5.77
N PHE A 4 -7.75 -16.03 -5.15
CA PHE A 4 -8.62 -15.27 -4.26
C PHE A 4 -9.89 -14.79 -4.95
N SER A 5 -9.81 -14.34 -6.20
CA SER A 5 -10.96 -13.85 -6.97
C SER A 5 -12.01 -14.93 -7.30
N HIS A 6 -11.68 -16.21 -7.11
CA HIS A 6 -12.59 -17.33 -7.31
C HIS A 6 -12.94 -18.05 -6.01
N CYS A 7 -12.40 -17.60 -4.87
CA CYS A 7 -12.78 -18.09 -3.56
C CYS A 7 -14.13 -17.47 -3.19
N ASN A 8 -15.22 -18.20 -3.47
CA ASN A 8 -16.57 -17.83 -3.03
C ASN A 8 -16.69 -18.09 -1.52
N ASP A 9 -16.20 -17.16 -0.71
CA ASP A 9 -16.08 -17.27 0.75
C ASP A 9 -16.81 -16.12 1.45
N ALA A 10 -17.84 -16.46 2.22
CA ALA A 10 -18.73 -15.47 2.82
C ALA A 10 -18.04 -14.60 3.89
N GLU A 11 -17.06 -15.15 4.62
CA GLU A 11 -16.31 -14.39 5.63
C GLU A 11 -15.40 -13.35 4.98
N LEU A 12 -14.71 -13.72 3.90
CA LEU A 12 -13.91 -12.80 3.10
C LEU A 12 -14.79 -11.71 2.47
N ASP A 13 -15.93 -12.05 1.90
CA ASP A 13 -16.84 -11.06 1.30
C ASP A 13 -17.39 -10.07 2.35
N ALA A 14 -17.80 -10.57 3.52
CA ALA A 14 -18.24 -9.73 4.63
C ALA A 14 -17.12 -8.79 5.09
N TYR A 15 -15.90 -9.30 5.19
CA TYR A 15 -14.73 -8.52 5.58
C TYR A 15 -14.41 -7.39 4.59
N LEU A 16 -14.44 -7.68 3.28
CA LEU A 16 -14.20 -6.68 2.24
C LEU A 16 -15.29 -5.60 2.26
N ALA A 17 -16.55 -6.00 2.42
CA ALA A 17 -17.67 -5.07 2.52
C ALA A 17 -17.55 -4.15 3.74
N GLU A 18 -17.21 -4.70 4.92
CA GLU A 18 -16.97 -3.93 6.14
C GLU A 18 -15.89 -2.87 5.93
N ARG A 19 -14.80 -3.22 5.25
CA ARG A 19 -13.66 -2.33 4.97
C ARG A 19 -13.83 -1.47 3.72
N SER A 20 -14.99 -1.52 3.06
CA SER A 20 -15.27 -0.82 1.81
C SER A 20 -14.25 -1.11 0.68
N ILE A 21 -13.69 -2.33 0.69
CA ILE A 21 -12.72 -2.80 -0.30
C ILE A 21 -13.50 -3.45 -1.46
N SER A 22 -13.10 -3.12 -2.69
CA SER A 22 -13.68 -3.70 -3.90
C SER A 22 -13.26 -5.16 -4.07
N GLN A 23 -14.19 -6.03 -4.47
CA GLN A 23 -13.89 -7.42 -4.83
C GLN A 23 -12.85 -7.52 -5.96
N ASP A 24 -12.74 -6.52 -6.85
CA ASP A 24 -11.71 -6.50 -7.89
C ASP A 24 -10.28 -6.50 -7.30
N PHE A 25 -10.11 -6.07 -6.04
CA PHE A 25 -8.84 -6.16 -5.35
C PHE A 25 -8.35 -7.61 -5.22
N LEU A 26 -9.23 -8.59 -5.05
CA LEU A 26 -8.86 -10.00 -5.02
C LEU A 26 -8.27 -10.47 -6.36
N ARG A 27 -8.76 -9.91 -7.48
CA ARG A 27 -8.20 -10.18 -8.81
C ARG A 27 -6.81 -9.58 -8.94
N GLU A 28 -6.55 -8.42 -8.35
CA GLU A 28 -5.20 -7.84 -8.34
C GLU A 28 -4.20 -8.70 -7.58
N ILE A 29 -4.60 -9.26 -6.43
CA ILE A 29 -3.77 -10.20 -5.67
C ILE A 29 -3.43 -11.42 -6.54
N ASP A 30 -4.41 -11.98 -7.23
CA ASP A 30 -4.19 -13.13 -8.14
C ASP A 30 -3.25 -12.79 -9.30
N LEU A 31 -3.44 -11.63 -9.92
CA LEU A 31 -2.56 -11.15 -11.00
C LEU A 31 -1.14 -10.90 -10.49
N PHE A 32 -1.00 -10.35 -9.28
CA PHE A 32 0.29 -10.14 -8.63
C PHE A 32 1.03 -11.48 -8.42
N LEU A 33 0.37 -12.46 -7.78
CA LEU A 33 0.98 -13.76 -7.52
C LEU A 33 1.37 -14.50 -8.82
N ARG A 34 0.59 -14.32 -9.90
CA ARG A 34 0.92 -14.89 -11.23
C ARG A 34 2.04 -14.12 -11.94
N GLY A 35 2.09 -12.80 -11.76
CA GLY A 35 3.07 -11.91 -12.38
C GLY A 35 4.47 -12.02 -11.78
N HIS A 36 4.60 -12.63 -10.59
CA HIS A 36 5.86 -12.78 -9.86
C HIS A 36 6.23 -14.26 -9.64
N PRO A 37 6.53 -15.03 -10.70
CA PRO A 37 6.92 -16.44 -10.58
C PRO A 37 8.19 -16.65 -9.74
N GLU A 38 9.05 -15.64 -9.61
CA GLU A 38 10.24 -15.64 -8.77
C GLU A 38 9.93 -15.92 -7.28
N ILE A 39 8.70 -15.66 -6.81
CA ILE A 39 8.26 -16.02 -5.45
C ILE A 39 8.42 -17.53 -5.22
N ALA A 40 8.13 -18.36 -6.22
CA ALA A 40 8.28 -19.80 -6.11
C ALA A 40 9.75 -20.27 -6.14
N SER A 41 10.69 -19.41 -6.53
CA SER A 41 12.10 -19.76 -6.70
C SER A 41 12.89 -19.79 -5.39
N CYS A 42 12.47 -19.06 -4.35
CA CYS A 42 13.14 -19.02 -3.05
C CYS A 42 12.39 -19.81 -1.95
N ALA A 43 13.11 -20.22 -0.90
CA ALA A 43 12.55 -21.06 0.16
C ALA A 43 11.43 -20.37 0.95
N GLN A 44 11.63 -19.09 1.26
CA GLN A 44 10.69 -18.27 2.01
C GLN A 44 9.45 -17.92 1.16
N GLY A 45 9.60 -17.69 -0.14
CA GLY A 45 8.49 -17.43 -1.04
C GLY A 45 7.65 -18.68 -1.26
N ARG A 46 8.27 -19.86 -1.39
CA ARG A 46 7.55 -21.14 -1.35
C ARG A 46 6.79 -21.36 -0.04
N SER A 47 7.38 -20.98 1.09
CA SER A 47 6.70 -21.05 2.40
C SER A 47 5.46 -20.15 2.41
N THR A 48 5.59 -18.91 1.92
CA THR A 48 4.49 -17.95 1.78
C THR A 48 3.38 -18.52 0.89
N LEU A 49 3.70 -19.02 -0.30
CA LEU A 49 2.72 -19.61 -1.21
C LEU A 49 2.02 -20.84 -0.62
N ARG A 50 2.75 -21.64 0.19
CA ARG A 50 2.19 -22.77 0.92
C ARG A 50 1.18 -22.28 1.95
N GLN A 51 1.55 -21.31 2.79
CA GLN A 51 0.67 -20.70 3.78
C GLN A 51 -0.62 -20.15 3.15
N LEU A 52 -0.50 -19.36 2.07
CA LEU A 52 -1.64 -18.83 1.33
C LEU A 52 -2.56 -19.92 0.76
N SER A 53 -2.02 -21.09 0.45
CA SER A 53 -2.80 -22.20 -0.08
C SER A 53 -3.51 -22.97 1.05
N THR A 54 -2.89 -23.10 2.23
CA THR A 54 -3.42 -23.89 3.35
C THR A 54 -4.36 -23.14 4.29
N LEU A 55 -4.18 -21.82 4.46
CA LEU A 55 -5.01 -21.01 5.35
C LEU A 55 -6.45 -20.87 4.83
N PRO A 56 -7.45 -20.65 5.70
CA PRO A 56 -8.79 -20.21 5.27
C PRO A 56 -8.74 -18.95 4.39
N PRO A 57 -9.70 -18.70 3.48
CA PRO A 57 -9.64 -17.60 2.52
C PRO A 57 -9.39 -16.22 3.15
N LEU A 58 -10.15 -15.85 4.19
CA LEU A 58 -9.96 -14.60 4.91
C LEU A 58 -8.58 -14.50 5.56
N GLU A 59 -8.11 -15.57 6.21
CA GLU A 59 -6.82 -15.59 6.89
C GLU A 59 -5.66 -15.59 5.88
N ALA A 60 -5.80 -16.25 4.74
CA ALA A 60 -4.85 -16.16 3.63
C ALA A 60 -4.78 -14.73 3.07
N TYR A 61 -5.91 -14.05 2.97
CA TYR A 61 -5.99 -12.66 2.52
C TYR A 61 -5.28 -11.73 3.51
N LYS A 62 -5.58 -11.82 4.81
CA LYS A 62 -4.92 -11.04 5.86
C LYS A 62 -3.41 -11.33 5.91
N TYR A 63 -3.03 -12.61 5.79
CA TYR A 63 -1.63 -13.01 5.73
C TYR A 63 -0.88 -12.37 4.54
N PHE A 64 -1.51 -12.34 3.36
CA PHE A 64 -0.96 -11.64 2.20
C PHE A 64 -0.78 -10.13 2.49
N LEU A 65 -1.80 -9.50 3.10
CA LEU A 65 -1.79 -8.07 3.39
C LEU A 65 -0.67 -7.61 4.32
N ARG A 66 -0.21 -8.46 5.25
CA ARG A 66 0.87 -8.13 6.19
C ARG A 66 2.15 -7.66 5.50
N GLY A 67 2.46 -8.17 4.31
CA GLY A 67 3.62 -7.71 3.54
C GLY A 67 3.25 -6.86 2.32
N TYR A 68 1.97 -6.61 2.06
CA TYR A 68 1.53 -5.87 0.89
C TYR A 68 1.52 -4.38 1.19
N THR A 69 2.41 -3.59 0.58
CA THR A 69 2.59 -2.17 0.95
C THR A 69 1.76 -1.20 0.13
N ARG A 70 1.04 -1.69 -0.89
CA ARG A 70 0.08 -0.86 -1.63
C ARG A 70 -1.26 -0.80 -0.90
N PRO A 71 -1.94 0.36 -0.90
CA PRO A 71 -3.30 0.45 -0.37
C PRO A 71 -4.25 -0.49 -1.11
N ALA A 72 -5.27 -0.98 -0.40
CA ALA A 72 -6.35 -1.74 -1.03
C ALA A 72 -7.10 -0.90 -2.08
N ARG A 73 -7.72 -1.58 -3.06
CA ARG A 73 -8.67 -0.92 -3.97
C ARG A 73 -10.03 -0.82 -3.27
N TYR A 74 -10.51 0.40 -3.08
CA TYR A 74 -11.81 0.66 -2.48
C TYR A 74 -12.93 0.58 -3.51
N ILE A 75 -14.16 0.46 -3.01
CA ILE A 75 -15.37 0.70 -3.80
C ILE A 75 -15.33 2.12 -4.38
N ASP A 76 -15.79 2.26 -5.63
CA ASP A 76 -15.78 3.53 -6.35
C ASP A 76 -16.48 4.64 -5.55
N GLY A 77 -15.86 5.82 -5.53
CA GLY A 77 -16.37 6.99 -4.80
C GLY A 77 -15.79 7.19 -3.40
N ILE A 78 -15.18 6.17 -2.78
CA ILE A 78 -14.51 6.34 -1.47
C ILE A 78 -13.22 7.14 -1.64
N ILE A 79 -12.38 6.77 -2.60
CA ILE A 79 -11.13 7.47 -2.91
C ILE A 79 -11.32 8.37 -4.12
N ARG A 80 -11.56 9.65 -3.84
CA ARG A 80 -11.91 10.65 -4.86
C ARG A 80 -10.66 11.21 -5.55
N THR A 81 -10.71 11.31 -6.87
CA THR A 81 -9.59 11.86 -7.69
C THR A 81 -9.89 13.25 -8.20
N GLU A 82 -11.16 13.55 -8.38
CA GLU A 82 -11.76 14.83 -8.66
C GLU A 82 -11.77 15.74 -7.42
N TYR A 83 -11.87 17.04 -7.67
CA TYR A 83 -11.91 18.01 -6.59
C TYR A 83 -13.16 17.80 -5.72
N PHE A 84 -12.99 17.94 -4.41
CA PHE A 84 -14.09 17.90 -3.46
C PHE A 84 -13.86 18.93 -2.35
N GLN A 85 -14.95 19.32 -1.71
CA GLN A 85 -14.94 20.19 -0.54
C GLN A 85 -15.43 19.39 0.66
N LEU A 86 -14.85 19.66 1.83
CA LEU A 86 -15.38 19.14 3.09
C LEU A 86 -16.24 20.21 3.77
N PRO A 87 -17.23 19.82 4.59
CA PRO A 87 -17.95 20.77 5.44
C PRO A 87 -17.00 21.55 6.35
N MET A 88 -17.29 22.83 6.60
CA MET A 88 -16.47 23.69 7.47
C MET A 88 -16.38 23.17 8.91
N ASP A 89 -17.38 22.43 9.35
CA ASP A 89 -17.51 21.80 10.66
C ASP A 89 -17.08 20.32 10.67
N HIS A 90 -16.45 19.84 9.60
CA HIS A 90 -16.01 18.44 9.53
C HIS A 90 -15.04 18.10 10.67
N ARG A 91 -15.44 17.18 11.55
CA ARG A 91 -14.64 16.71 12.68
C ARG A 91 -13.79 15.51 12.25
N TYR A 92 -12.50 15.73 12.11
CA TYR A 92 -11.54 14.66 11.87
C TYR A 92 -11.32 13.82 13.13
N CYS A 93 -11.41 12.49 13.00
CA CYS A 93 -10.97 11.55 14.03
C CYS A 93 -9.55 11.09 13.67
N PRO A 94 -8.52 11.47 14.47
CA PRO A 94 -7.13 11.08 14.25
C PRO A 94 -6.95 9.56 14.12
N LEU A 95 -6.08 9.13 13.21
CA LEU A 95 -5.74 7.73 12.99
C LEU A 95 -5.19 7.08 14.25
N GLN A 96 -4.41 7.81 15.06
CA GLN A 96 -3.90 7.30 16.35
C GLN A 96 -5.00 6.87 17.33
N LYS A 97 -6.23 7.38 17.16
CA LYS A 97 -7.39 7.05 18.00
C LYS A 97 -8.26 5.95 17.39
N LYS A 98 -7.99 5.54 16.15
CA LYS A 98 -8.69 4.47 15.45
C LYS A 98 -7.94 3.16 15.69
N TYR A 99 -8.65 2.14 16.15
CA TYR A 99 -8.09 0.79 16.22
C TYR A 99 -8.22 0.12 14.85
N ASP A 100 -7.13 -0.42 14.32
CA ASP A 100 -7.10 -1.23 13.10
C ASP A 100 -6.12 -2.38 13.28
N GLN A 101 -6.63 -3.62 13.30
CA GLN A 101 -5.81 -4.82 13.48
C GLN A 101 -4.81 -4.99 12.33
N GLU A 102 -5.16 -4.64 11.10
CA GLU A 102 -4.22 -4.74 9.98
C GLU A 102 -3.04 -3.79 10.14
N LEU A 103 -3.28 -2.62 10.75
CA LEU A 103 -2.22 -1.66 11.07
C LEU A 103 -1.32 -2.20 12.17
N VAL A 104 -1.91 -2.79 13.22
CA VAL A 104 -1.15 -3.45 14.30
C VAL A 104 -0.27 -4.57 13.74
N ASP A 105 -0.85 -5.45 12.94
CA ASP A 105 -0.16 -6.58 12.31
C ASP A 105 0.93 -6.13 11.34
N PHE A 106 0.70 -5.05 10.59
CA PHE A 106 1.67 -4.49 9.65
C PHE A 106 2.92 -3.95 10.39
N PHE A 107 2.72 -3.42 11.59
CA PHE A 107 3.79 -2.86 12.42
C PHE A 107 4.33 -3.82 13.49
N ASP A 108 3.92 -5.09 13.49
CA ASP A 108 4.44 -6.05 14.46
C ASP A 108 5.98 -6.13 14.33
N GLY A 109 6.68 -5.79 15.42
CA GLY A 109 8.15 -5.67 15.45
C GLY A 109 8.77 -4.33 15.03
N PHE A 110 7.98 -3.26 14.80
CA PHE A 110 8.49 -1.93 14.43
C PHE A 110 8.09 -0.84 15.45
N GLU A 111 9.08 -0.12 15.98
CA GLU A 111 8.87 0.84 17.10
C GLU A 111 8.34 2.23 16.66
N TYR A 112 8.59 2.64 15.41
CA TYR A 112 8.29 4.01 14.93
C TYR A 112 6.85 4.26 14.46
N ARG A 113 5.92 3.33 14.74
CA ARG A 113 4.55 3.37 14.20
C ARG A 113 3.79 4.65 14.56
N HIS A 114 3.95 5.11 15.80
CA HIS A 114 3.15 6.21 16.34
C HIS A 114 3.60 7.55 15.76
N ASP A 115 4.91 7.74 15.56
CA ASP A 115 5.47 8.97 14.99
C ASP A 115 4.98 9.20 13.56
N ILE A 116 4.93 8.14 12.74
CA ILE A 116 4.43 8.24 11.36
C ILE A 116 2.93 8.51 11.33
N ILE A 117 2.16 7.84 12.21
CA ILE A 117 0.72 8.05 12.32
C ILE A 117 0.42 9.50 12.74
N ASP A 118 1.15 10.05 13.72
CA ASP A 118 1.03 11.44 14.14
C ASP A 118 1.37 12.42 13.02
N GLN A 119 2.40 12.12 12.23
CA GLN A 119 2.74 12.93 11.06
C GLN A 119 1.62 12.91 10.02
N ILE A 120 1.00 11.75 9.76
CA ILE A 120 -0.14 11.64 8.87
C ILE A 120 -1.31 12.49 9.40
N ASP A 121 -1.62 12.38 10.69
CA ASP A 121 -2.72 13.12 11.33
C ASP A 121 -2.55 14.64 11.19
N GLN A 122 -1.33 15.15 11.35
CA GLN A 122 -1.01 16.57 11.15
C GLN A 122 -1.23 17.00 9.69
N VAL A 123 -0.70 16.21 8.74
CA VAL A 123 -0.83 16.50 7.30
C VAL A 123 -2.30 16.45 6.87
N VAL A 124 -3.06 15.45 7.33
CA VAL A 124 -4.48 15.30 7.01
C VAL A 124 -5.27 16.47 7.59
N SER A 125 -5.08 16.81 8.87
CA SER A 125 -5.79 17.92 9.53
C SER A 125 -5.60 19.25 8.80
N MET A 126 -4.36 19.58 8.41
CA MET A 126 -4.08 20.79 7.63
C MET A 126 -4.81 20.78 6.27
N ASN A 127 -4.84 19.64 5.58
CA ASN A 127 -5.47 19.56 4.26
C ASN A 127 -6.99 19.51 4.33
N ILE A 128 -7.58 18.97 5.40
CA ILE A 128 -9.02 19.07 5.68
C ILE A 128 -9.42 20.55 5.79
N GLN A 129 -8.67 21.36 6.54
CA GLN A 129 -8.95 22.80 6.65
C GLN A 129 -8.86 23.51 5.29
N LYS A 130 -7.85 23.18 4.47
CA LYS A 130 -7.72 23.74 3.11
C LYS A 130 -8.92 23.35 2.23
N LEU A 131 -9.31 22.08 2.26
CA LEU A 131 -10.47 21.58 1.51
C LEU A 131 -11.76 22.25 1.99
N ALA A 132 -11.94 22.42 3.30
CA ALA A 132 -13.10 23.10 3.86
C ALA A 132 -13.22 24.56 3.36
N MET A 133 -12.10 25.29 3.31
CA MET A 133 -12.01 26.66 2.80
C MET A 133 -12.05 26.76 1.27
N GLY A 134 -12.29 25.67 0.54
CA GLY A 134 -12.33 25.68 -0.93
C GLY A 134 -10.95 25.85 -1.58
N ARG A 135 -9.84 25.69 -0.83
CA ARG A 135 -8.49 25.91 -1.36
C ARG A 135 -8.01 24.70 -2.18
N PRO A 136 -7.17 24.92 -3.19
CA PRO A 136 -6.62 23.83 -4.00
C PRO A 136 -5.68 22.95 -3.18
N VAL A 137 -5.89 21.64 -3.26
CA VAL A 137 -5.03 20.62 -2.64
C VAL A 137 -4.56 19.63 -3.71
N PRO A 138 -3.25 19.30 -3.77
CA PRO A 138 -2.71 18.32 -4.71
C PRO A 138 -3.45 16.97 -4.66
N ILE A 139 -3.58 16.31 -5.81
CA ILE A 139 -4.33 15.04 -5.91
C ILE A 139 -3.85 13.98 -4.92
N ALA A 140 -2.54 13.86 -4.69
CA ALA A 140 -2.00 12.88 -3.77
C ALA A 140 -2.40 13.17 -2.30
N LEU A 141 -2.51 14.45 -1.92
CA LEU A 141 -2.93 14.85 -0.58
C LEU A 141 -4.45 14.70 -0.43
N ARG A 142 -5.22 14.95 -1.50
CA ARG A 142 -6.66 14.66 -1.52
C ARG A 142 -6.93 13.17 -1.31
N LYS A 143 -6.16 12.29 -1.96
CA LYS A 143 -6.24 10.83 -1.74
C LYS A 143 -5.88 10.45 -0.31
N LEU A 144 -4.81 11.03 0.25
CA LEU A 144 -4.44 10.79 1.65
C LEU A 144 -5.58 11.17 2.61
N VAL A 145 -6.22 12.32 2.39
CA VAL A 145 -7.41 12.73 3.16
C VAL A 145 -8.54 11.72 2.99
N CYS A 146 -8.80 11.22 1.77
CA CYS A 146 -9.83 10.20 1.55
C CYS A 146 -9.54 8.93 2.35
N TYR A 147 -8.31 8.41 2.30
CA TYR A 147 -7.93 7.21 3.06
C TYR A 147 -8.06 7.44 4.57
N ALA A 148 -7.68 8.61 5.08
CA ALA A 148 -7.74 8.88 6.52
C ALA A 148 -9.16 9.12 7.05
N VAL A 149 -10.03 9.73 6.23
CA VAL A 149 -11.40 10.09 6.62
C VAL A 149 -12.38 8.94 6.36
N TRP A 150 -12.35 8.35 5.17
CA TRP A 150 -13.33 7.36 4.70
C TRP A 150 -12.74 5.96 4.48
N GLY A 151 -11.42 5.84 4.41
CA GLY A 151 -10.75 4.55 4.26
C GLY A 151 -10.31 3.95 5.59
N ASN A 152 -9.50 2.90 5.48
CA ASN A 152 -8.88 2.18 6.58
C ASN A 152 -7.56 2.85 7.00
N PRO A 153 -7.28 2.94 8.32
CA PRO A 153 -6.03 3.52 8.83
C PRO A 153 -4.76 2.93 8.20
N VAL A 154 -4.71 1.62 7.99
CA VAL A 154 -3.56 0.98 7.35
C VAL A 154 -3.30 1.43 5.92
N ASP A 155 -4.35 1.76 5.16
CA ASP A 155 -4.21 2.21 3.79
C ASP A 155 -3.80 3.68 3.71
N ALA A 156 -4.21 4.51 4.69
CA ALA A 156 -3.69 5.86 4.84
C ALA A 156 -2.18 5.84 5.11
N TYR A 157 -1.73 4.93 5.97
CA TYR A 157 -0.32 4.68 6.20
C TYR A 157 0.41 4.22 4.94
N LYS A 158 -0.06 3.14 4.29
CA LYS A 158 0.51 2.61 3.04
C LYS A 158 0.61 3.68 1.96
N TRP A 159 -0.42 4.51 1.80
CA TRP A 159 -0.41 5.62 0.86
C TRP A 159 0.61 6.70 1.23
N PHE A 160 0.72 7.03 2.52
CA PHE A 160 1.68 8.00 3.02
C PHE A 160 3.12 7.54 2.77
N GLU A 161 3.43 6.32 3.18
CA GLU A 161 4.70 5.63 2.95
C GLU A 161 5.06 5.57 1.46
N TYR A 162 4.11 5.22 0.61
CA TYR A 162 4.34 5.11 -0.84
C TYR A 162 4.59 6.47 -1.50
N SER A 163 3.87 7.51 -1.06
CA SER A 163 3.82 8.79 -1.78
C SER A 163 4.73 9.87 -1.20
N TYR A 164 5.06 9.81 0.09
CA TYR A 164 5.67 10.92 0.83
C TYR A 164 6.95 10.59 1.59
N GLN A 165 7.24 9.32 1.88
CA GLN A 165 8.46 8.96 2.59
C GLN A 165 9.69 9.18 1.72
N GLN A 166 10.62 10.01 2.20
CA GLN A 166 11.85 10.39 1.48
C GLN A 166 13.08 9.60 1.94
N GLU A 167 12.95 8.85 3.03
CA GLU A 167 14.02 8.05 3.63
C GLU A 167 13.87 6.57 3.26
N TYR A 168 14.99 5.90 2.98
CA TYR A 168 15.02 4.47 2.71
C TYR A 168 14.79 3.69 4.00
N MET A 169 13.78 2.81 4.03
CA MET A 169 13.61 1.87 5.13
C MET A 169 14.05 0.45 4.74
N PRO A 170 14.70 -0.31 5.65
CA PRO A 170 15.32 -1.60 5.37
C PRO A 170 14.40 -2.70 4.83
N HIS A 171 13.08 -2.55 4.95
CA HIS A 171 12.09 -3.59 4.64
C HIS A 171 11.60 -3.62 3.18
N ARG A 172 12.13 -2.80 2.26
CA ARG A 172 11.64 -2.74 0.87
C ARG A 172 12.47 -3.62 -0.10
N TYR A 173 11.92 -4.75 -0.55
CA TYR A 173 12.31 -5.42 -1.81
C TYR A 173 11.31 -5.07 -2.91
N LEU A 174 11.81 -4.40 -3.94
CA LEU A 174 11.01 -3.62 -4.89
C LEU A 174 10.18 -2.53 -4.15
N PRO A 175 9.87 -1.38 -4.75
CA PRO A 175 9.25 -0.26 -4.03
C PRO A 175 7.84 -0.54 -3.45
N GLU A 176 7.34 -1.78 -3.50
CA GLU A 176 5.91 -2.08 -3.51
C GLU A 176 5.50 -3.32 -2.68
N HIS A 177 6.39 -4.21 -2.23
CA HIS A 177 5.96 -5.47 -1.61
C HIS A 177 6.97 -6.06 -0.59
N VAL A 178 6.76 -5.81 0.71
CA VAL A 178 7.52 -6.43 1.83
C VAL A 178 7.34 -7.96 1.84
N VAL A 179 6.24 -8.50 1.29
CA VAL A 179 6.06 -9.96 1.06
C VAL A 179 7.25 -10.56 0.31
N LEU A 180 7.94 -9.78 -0.53
CA LEU A 180 9.08 -10.24 -1.32
C LEU A 180 10.44 -9.95 -0.67
N GLY A 181 10.47 -9.41 0.55
CA GLY A 181 11.70 -9.01 1.26
C GLY A 181 12.73 -10.13 1.40
N HIS A 182 12.27 -11.38 1.38
CA HIS A 182 13.09 -12.59 1.48
C HIS A 182 13.46 -13.22 0.12
N VAL A 183 13.00 -12.66 -1.00
CA VAL A 183 13.36 -13.12 -2.35
C VAL A 183 14.77 -12.59 -2.66
N PRO A 184 15.75 -13.47 -3.02
CA PRO A 184 17.09 -13.03 -3.37
C PRO A 184 17.06 -12.01 -4.50
N LYS A 185 17.76 -10.88 -4.31
CA LYS A 185 17.85 -9.84 -5.32
C LYS A 185 18.69 -10.33 -6.52
N PRO A 186 18.39 -9.91 -7.76
CA PRO A 186 19.28 -10.11 -8.90
C PRO A 186 20.71 -9.64 -8.56
N ARG A 187 21.73 -10.30 -9.13
CA ARG A 187 23.14 -10.00 -8.83
C ARG A 187 23.55 -8.55 -9.16
N ASP A 188 22.82 -7.93 -10.08
CA ASP A 188 22.99 -6.55 -10.55
C ASP A 188 22.07 -5.55 -9.83
N TYR A 189 21.30 -6.00 -8.83
CA TYR A 189 20.40 -5.12 -8.08
C TYR A 189 21.20 -4.13 -7.22
N ALA A 190 21.18 -2.86 -7.61
CA ALA A 190 21.71 -1.77 -6.80
C ALA A 190 20.64 -1.28 -5.83
N GLU A 191 20.87 -1.43 -4.53
CA GLU A 191 20.03 -0.81 -3.52
C GLU A 191 20.02 0.72 -3.68
N PRO A 192 18.84 1.36 -3.65
CA PRO A 192 18.78 2.81 -3.64
C PRO A 192 19.42 3.32 -2.35
N ARG A 193 20.59 3.98 -2.48
CA ARG A 193 21.26 4.60 -1.33
C ARG A 193 20.39 5.76 -0.82
N PRO A 194 20.02 5.82 0.47
CA PRO A 194 19.38 7.00 1.02
C PRO A 194 20.33 8.18 0.86
N SER A 195 19.95 9.15 0.03
CA SER A 195 20.63 10.43 -0.01
C SER A 195 20.06 11.28 1.11
N CYS A 196 20.71 11.28 2.26
CA CYS A 196 20.53 12.35 3.23
C CYS A 196 20.74 13.69 2.50
N VAL A 197 20.03 14.74 2.91
CA VAL A 197 20.16 16.15 2.47
C VAL A 197 19.21 16.59 1.33
N GLY A 198 18.04 17.10 1.73
CA GLY A 198 17.46 18.34 1.18
C GLY A 198 16.49 18.23 -0.01
N GLY A 199 15.19 18.34 0.28
CA GLY A 199 14.20 18.98 -0.61
C GLY A 199 13.13 18.09 -1.23
N TRP A 200 11.86 18.48 -1.04
CA TRP A 200 10.60 17.88 -1.56
C TRP A 200 10.57 17.48 -3.05
N LYS A 201 11.48 18.01 -3.88
CA LYS A 201 11.49 17.80 -5.35
C LYS A 201 12.48 16.73 -5.83
N ARG A 202 13.43 16.24 -5.02
CA ARG A 202 14.57 15.43 -5.50
C ARG A 202 14.23 13.98 -5.89
N HIS A 203 13.15 13.40 -5.37
CA HIS A 203 12.75 12.03 -5.70
C HIS A 203 11.84 11.91 -6.92
N GLY A 204 11.77 12.93 -7.79
CA GLY A 204 11.01 12.86 -9.04
C GLY A 204 11.41 11.66 -9.92
N VAL A 205 12.70 11.32 -9.96
CA VAL A 205 13.22 10.16 -10.70
C VAL A 205 12.84 8.83 -10.03
N VAL A 206 12.87 8.77 -8.70
CA VAL A 206 12.43 7.58 -7.95
C VAL A 206 10.93 7.38 -8.13
N ARG A 207 10.13 8.44 -7.96
CA ARG A 207 8.68 8.45 -8.24
C ARG A 207 8.35 8.13 -9.69
N TYR A 208 9.16 8.59 -10.65
CA TYR A 208 9.03 8.24 -12.07
C TYR A 208 9.37 6.77 -12.32
N ARG A 209 10.41 6.23 -11.69
CA ARG A 209 10.74 4.78 -11.77
C ARG A 209 9.66 3.92 -11.09
N MET A 210 9.07 4.39 -9.99
CA MET A 210 7.93 3.76 -9.32
C MET A 210 6.66 3.83 -10.17
N ALA A 211 6.35 4.99 -10.77
CA ALA A 211 5.21 5.17 -11.68
C ALA A 211 5.37 4.39 -12.99
N ARG A 212 6.60 4.29 -13.52
CA ARG A 212 6.92 3.45 -14.67
C ARG A 212 6.85 1.97 -14.33
N ALA A 213 7.18 1.58 -13.10
CA ALA A 213 6.98 0.20 -12.64
C ALA A 213 5.48 -0.15 -12.52
N LYS A 214 4.67 0.81 -12.05
CA LYS A 214 3.20 0.78 -12.10
C LYS A 214 2.65 0.59 -13.52
N ASP A 215 3.21 1.26 -14.54
CA ASP A 215 2.71 1.18 -15.92
C ASP A 215 3.25 -0.03 -16.71
N GLN A 216 4.36 -0.63 -16.27
CA GLN A 216 5.05 -1.72 -17.00
C GLN A 216 4.91 -3.10 -16.36
N GLY A 217 4.22 -3.25 -15.22
CA GLY A 217 4.00 -4.55 -14.54
C GLY A 217 5.26 -5.39 -14.49
N VAL A 218 6.37 -4.81 -13.98
CA VAL A 218 7.73 -5.06 -14.46
C VAL A 218 8.19 -6.51 -14.34
N GLY A 219 7.89 -7.24 -15.41
CA GLY A 219 8.55 -8.42 -15.94
C GLY A 219 8.63 -8.27 -17.45
N ARG A 220 9.37 -7.27 -17.94
CA ARG A 220 9.96 -7.36 -19.28
C ARG A 220 11.46 -7.36 -19.12
N CYS A 221 12.03 -8.57 -19.05
CA CYS A 221 13.39 -8.79 -19.47
C CYS A 221 13.53 -8.15 -20.85
N ARG A 222 14.44 -7.18 -20.97
CA ARG A 222 14.95 -6.83 -22.29
C ARG A 222 15.63 -8.09 -22.81
N GLU A 223 15.07 -8.67 -23.86
CA GLU A 223 15.84 -9.55 -24.73
C GLU A 223 17.04 -8.74 -25.20
N VAL A 224 18.23 -9.20 -24.80
CA VAL A 224 19.48 -8.75 -25.40
C VAL A 224 19.51 -9.43 -26.78
N PRO A 225 19.52 -8.69 -27.89
CA PRO A 225 19.70 -9.32 -29.19
C PRO A 225 21.11 -9.94 -29.23
N ALA A 226 21.15 -11.15 -29.79
CA ALA A 226 22.37 -11.93 -30.02
C ALA A 226 23.38 -11.18 -30.91
#